data_AF-A0A813IVJ0-F1
#
_entry.id   AF-A0A813IVJ0-F1
#
_cell.length_a   1.000
_cell.length_b   1.000
_cell.length_c   1.000
_cell.angle_alpha   90.00
_cell.angle_beta   90.00
_cell.angle_gamma   90.00
#
_symmetry.space_group_name_H-M   'P 1'
#
loop_
_entity.id
_entity.type
_entity.pdbx_description
1 polymer ?
#
loop_
_entity_poly.entity_id
_entity_poly.type
_entity_poly.pdbx_seq_one_letter_code
_entity_poly.pdbx_strand_id
1 'polypeptide(L)'
;APELIASKGHTNAVDWWCLGILSFELMAGYPPFESATPMQIYSKVKKGINKATFPRKCKGKVESLIKGLCHANPAERLPMKKGDIQNIKTQPWFSDFVWEDMANFSMVAPYKPTVKSKKDIANFSAREEDMPPQINYKNTKTGWDKDFATCAT
;
A
#
# COMPACT_ATOMS: atom_id res chain seq x y z
N ALA A 1 -0.31 -10.40 -1.66
CA ALA A 1 0.55 -10.91 -2.76
C ALA A 1 0.27 -12.42 -2.99
N PRO A 2 0.65 -13.01 -4.14
CA PRO A 2 0.34 -14.39 -4.49
C PRO A 2 0.84 -15.45 -3.47
N GLU A 3 1.98 -15.21 -2.85
CA GLU A 3 2.61 -16.07 -1.85
C GLU A 3 1.82 -16.17 -0.54
N LEU A 4 1.14 -15.09 -0.14
CA LEU A 4 0.23 -15.10 1.02
C LEU A 4 -1.00 -15.97 0.74
N ILE A 5 -1.57 -15.85 -0.46
CA ILE A 5 -2.72 -16.67 -0.88
C ILE A 5 -2.33 -18.16 -0.98
N ALA A 6 -1.06 -18.43 -1.26
CA ALA A 6 -0.53 -19.79 -1.33
C ALA A 6 -0.03 -20.32 0.03
N SER A 7 -0.11 -19.54 1.12
CA SER A 7 0.37 -19.90 2.45
C SER A 7 1.82 -20.42 2.49
N LYS A 8 2.69 -19.88 1.62
CA LYS A 8 4.09 -20.35 1.47
C LYS A 8 5.09 -19.70 2.43
N GLY A 9 4.60 -18.96 3.43
CA GLY A 9 5.41 -17.97 4.13
C GLY A 9 5.67 -16.74 3.26
N HIS A 10 6.07 -15.64 3.89
CA HIS A 10 6.36 -14.38 3.21
C HIS A 10 7.45 -13.61 3.95
N THR A 11 8.07 -12.67 3.24
CA THR A 11 9.03 -11.71 3.77
C THR A 11 8.52 -10.29 3.52
N ASN A 12 9.34 -9.27 3.82
CA ASN A 12 9.10 -7.87 3.43
C ASN A 12 8.85 -7.66 1.93
N ALA A 13 9.14 -8.64 1.07
CA ALA A 13 8.80 -8.59 -0.35
C ALA A 13 7.31 -8.33 -0.61
N VAL A 14 6.43 -8.76 0.29
CA VAL A 14 4.97 -8.55 0.18
C VAL A 14 4.60 -7.08 0.11
N ASP A 15 5.32 -6.22 0.84
CA ASP A 15 5.04 -4.78 0.88
C ASP A 15 5.33 -4.11 -0.46
N TRP A 16 6.36 -4.59 -1.17
CA TRP A 16 6.66 -4.13 -2.53
C TRP A 16 5.57 -4.51 -3.53
N TRP A 17 4.96 -5.69 -3.37
CA TRP A 17 3.78 -6.03 -4.16
C TRP A 17 2.63 -5.08 -3.83
N CYS A 18 2.36 -4.82 -2.55
CA CYS A 18 1.32 -3.89 -2.12
C CYS A 18 1.55 -2.47 -2.65
N LEU A 19 2.80 -1.98 -2.68
CA LEU A 19 3.15 -0.70 -3.29
C LEU A 19 2.81 -0.66 -4.78
N GLY A 20 3.02 -1.75 -5.51
CA GLY A 20 2.63 -1.84 -6.91
C GLY A 20 1.10 -1.81 -7.11
N ILE A 21 0.35 -2.46 -6.22
CA ILE A 21 -1.13 -2.41 -6.22
C ILE A 21 -1.62 -0.99 -5.91
N LEU A 22 -1.07 -0.35 -4.87
CA LEU A 22 -1.41 1.02 -4.50
C LEU A 22 -1.08 2.01 -5.62
N SER A 23 0.07 1.85 -6.27
CA SER A 23 0.47 2.68 -7.42
C SER A 23 -0.50 2.54 -8.58
N PHE A 24 -0.99 1.32 -8.86
CA PHE A 24 -2.05 1.12 -9.84
C PHE A 24 -3.33 1.84 -9.41
N GLU A 25 -3.77 1.65 -8.18
CA GLU A 25 -5.04 2.18 -7.67
C GLU A 25 -5.08 3.71 -7.65
N LEU A 26 -4.00 4.38 -7.22
CA LEU A 26 -3.89 5.84 -7.25
C LEU A 26 -3.99 6.40 -8.68
N MET A 27 -3.45 5.68 -9.66
CA MET A 27 -3.49 6.09 -11.07
C MET A 27 -4.82 5.72 -11.74
N ALA A 28 -5.36 4.54 -11.46
CA ALA A 28 -6.54 3.98 -12.11
C ALA A 28 -7.86 4.47 -11.47
N GLY A 29 -7.86 4.68 -10.16
CA GLY A 29 -9.04 4.94 -9.33
C GLY A 29 -9.76 3.66 -8.88
N TYR A 30 -9.20 2.48 -9.16
CA TYR A 30 -9.75 1.17 -8.79
C TYR A 30 -8.61 0.14 -8.72
N PRO A 31 -8.75 -0.98 -7.98
CA PRO A 31 -7.68 -1.96 -7.84
C PRO A 31 -7.49 -2.79 -9.12
N PRO A 32 -6.27 -3.28 -9.42
CA PRO A 32 -6.00 -4.07 -10.63
C PRO A 32 -6.67 -5.45 -10.62
N PHE A 33 -7.03 -5.96 -9.44
CA PHE A 33 -7.69 -7.24 -9.26
C PHE A 33 -9.01 -7.05 -8.49
N GLU A 34 -10.11 -6.98 -9.23
CA GLU A 34 -11.45 -6.83 -8.67
C GLU A 34 -12.37 -7.91 -9.25
N SER A 35 -13.26 -8.48 -8.44
CA SER A 35 -14.29 -9.43 -8.85
C SER A 35 -15.39 -9.52 -7.79
N ALA A 36 -16.52 -10.15 -8.13
CA ALA A 36 -17.65 -10.30 -7.23
C ALA A 36 -17.38 -11.19 -6.01
N THR A 37 -16.45 -12.15 -6.12
CA THR A 37 -16.11 -13.06 -5.01
C THR A 37 -14.62 -13.05 -4.68
N PRO A 38 -14.25 -13.23 -3.40
CA PRO A 38 -12.84 -13.34 -2.99
C PRO A 38 -12.07 -14.41 -3.77
N MET A 39 -12.71 -15.56 -4.05
CA MET A 39 -12.09 -16.65 -4.79
C MET A 39 -11.71 -16.26 -6.23
N GLN A 40 -12.55 -15.45 -6.89
CA GLN A 40 -12.24 -14.93 -8.23
C GLN A 40 -11.10 -13.91 -8.19
N ILE A 41 -11.06 -13.05 -7.16
CA ILE A 41 -9.94 -12.13 -6.93
C ILE A 41 -8.65 -12.93 -6.75
N TYR A 42 -8.66 -13.99 -5.94
CA TYR A 42 -7.49 -14.86 -5.74
C TYR A 42 -7.03 -15.53 -7.02
N SER A 43 -7.96 -15.97 -7.87
CA SER A 43 -7.64 -16.51 -9.20
C SER A 43 -6.95 -15.45 -10.07
N LYS A 44 -7.44 -14.21 -10.08
CA LYS A 44 -6.80 -13.10 -10.82
C LYS A 44 -5.41 -12.76 -10.29
N VAL A 45 -5.23 -12.72 -8.97
CA VAL A 45 -3.92 -12.49 -8.33
C VAL A 45 -2.92 -13.59 -8.73
N LYS A 46 -3.35 -14.87 -8.76
CA LYS A 46 -2.52 -15.99 -9.21
C LYS A 46 -2.15 -15.91 -10.69
N LYS A 47 -3.06 -15.43 -11.55
CA LYS A 47 -2.77 -15.17 -12.98
C LYS A 47 -1.72 -14.06 -13.17
N GLY A 48 -1.61 -13.16 -12.19
CA GLY A 48 -0.57 -12.14 -12.10
C GLY A 48 -0.92 -10.84 -12.82
N ILE A 49 -0.13 -9.81 -12.51
CA ILE A 49 -0.35 -8.43 -12.95
C ILE A 49 -0.33 -8.26 -14.47
N ASN A 50 0.40 -9.13 -15.19
CA ASN A 50 0.47 -9.11 -16.65
C ASN A 50 -0.85 -9.46 -17.35
N LYS A 51 -1.82 -10.02 -16.61
CA LYS A 51 -3.17 -10.30 -17.10
C LYS A 51 -4.20 -9.26 -16.68
N ALA A 52 -3.81 -8.28 -15.86
CA ALA A 52 -4.67 -7.17 -15.49
C ALA A 52 -4.79 -6.17 -16.66
N THR A 53 -5.93 -5.52 -16.78
CA THR A 53 -6.18 -4.51 -17.81
C THR A 53 -5.73 -3.15 -17.30
N PHE A 54 -4.71 -2.58 -17.93
CA PHE A 54 -4.21 -1.23 -17.61
C PHE A 54 -4.99 -0.17 -18.40
N PRO A 55 -5.66 0.79 -17.73
CA PRO A 55 -6.29 1.91 -18.41
C PRO A 55 -5.22 2.80 -19.05
N ARG A 56 -5.60 3.62 -20.04
CA ARG A 56 -4.65 4.44 -20.83
C ARG A 56 -3.71 5.29 -19.96
N LYS A 57 -4.22 5.88 -18.88
CA LYS A 57 -3.46 6.71 -17.91
C LYS A 57 -2.42 5.94 -17.09
N CYS A 58 -2.55 4.61 -16.99
CA CYS A 58 -1.61 3.76 -16.28
C CYS A 58 -0.62 3.04 -17.22
N LYS A 59 -0.61 3.35 -18.53
CA LYS A 59 0.32 2.73 -19.49
C LYS A 59 1.67 3.44 -19.53
N GLY A 60 2.70 2.73 -19.99
CA GLY A 60 4.04 3.29 -20.21
C GLY A 60 4.93 3.23 -18.96
N LYS A 61 5.49 4.37 -18.54
CA LYS A 61 6.50 4.43 -17.46
C LYS A 61 5.99 3.81 -16.13
N VAL A 62 4.75 4.12 -15.72
CA VAL A 62 4.15 3.54 -14.49
C VAL A 62 3.79 2.07 -14.64
N GLU A 63 3.36 1.63 -15.83
CA GLU A 63 3.06 0.22 -16.09
C GLU A 63 4.30 -0.65 -15.85
N SER A 64 5.47 -0.19 -16.32
CA SER A 64 6.74 -0.87 -16.10
C SER A 64 7.07 -0.98 -14.61
N LEU A 65 6.92 0.12 -13.86
CA LEU A 65 7.12 0.14 -12.41
C LEU A 65 6.18 -0.85 -11.70
N ILE A 66 4.87 -0.79 -11.98
CA ILE A 66 3.85 -1.65 -11.36
C ILE A 66 4.14 -3.12 -11.67
N LYS A 67 4.47 -3.48 -12.92
CA LYS A 67 4.80 -4.86 -13.29
C LYS A 67 6.07 -5.35 -12.60
N GLY A 68 7.08 -4.49 -12.45
CA GLY A 68 8.30 -4.80 -11.72
C GLY A 68 8.09 -5.00 -10.21
N LEU A 69 7.19 -4.24 -9.60
CA LEU A 69 6.81 -4.37 -8.19
C LEU A 69 5.92 -5.59 -7.94
N CYS A 70 4.97 -5.85 -8.83
CA CYS A 70 4.01 -6.96 -8.75
C CYS A 70 4.49 -8.23 -9.49
N HIS A 71 5.80 -8.52 -9.45
CA HIS A 71 6.31 -9.76 -9.99
C HIS A 71 5.87 -10.98 -9.16
N ALA A 72 5.44 -12.06 -9.84
CA ALA A 72 4.87 -13.25 -9.20
C ALA A 72 5.86 -13.96 -8.26
N ASN A 73 7.12 -14.10 -8.71
CA ASN A 73 8.22 -14.50 -7.84
C ASN A 73 8.65 -13.30 -6.97
N PRO A 74 8.58 -13.39 -5.62
CA PRO A 74 8.98 -12.30 -4.73
C PRO A 74 10.44 -11.85 -4.90
N ALA A 75 11.37 -12.77 -5.17
CA ALA A 75 12.79 -12.44 -5.36
C ALA A 75 13.05 -11.60 -6.63
N GLU A 76 12.12 -11.62 -7.58
CA GLU A 76 12.22 -10.89 -8.85
C GLU A 76 11.51 -9.53 -8.80
N ARG A 77 11.01 -9.11 -7.64
CA ARG A 77 10.48 -7.76 -7.47
C ARG A 77 11.64 -6.76 -7.47
N LEU A 78 11.46 -5.58 -8.07
CA LEU A 78 12.53 -4.59 -8.29
C LEU A 78 13.53 -4.43 -7.11
N PRO A 79 13.10 -4.12 -5.88
CA PRO A 79 14.02 -3.93 -4.75
C PRO A 79 14.55 -5.24 -4.15
N MET A 80 14.00 -6.40 -4.53
CA MET A 80 14.50 -7.69 -4.06
C MET A 80 15.68 -8.18 -4.89
N LYS A 81 15.94 -7.56 -6.05
CA LYS A 81 17.10 -7.86 -6.89
C LYS A 81 18.36 -7.15 -6.37
N LYS A 82 19.53 -7.57 -6.86
CA LYS A 82 20.78 -6.83 -6.67
C LYS A 82 20.59 -5.37 -7.09
N GLY A 83 21.05 -4.44 -6.25
CA GLY A 83 20.81 -2.99 -6.41
C GLY A 83 19.72 -2.43 -5.49
N ASP A 84 18.91 -3.30 -4.87
CA ASP A 84 17.94 -2.94 -3.84
C ASP A 84 17.04 -1.76 -4.29
N ILE A 85 16.81 -0.76 -3.44
CA ILE A 85 16.00 0.43 -3.70
C ILE A 85 16.42 1.20 -4.96
N GLN A 86 17.67 1.11 -5.40
CA GLN A 86 18.09 1.80 -6.63
C GLN A 86 17.33 1.30 -7.86
N ASN A 87 16.89 0.04 -7.86
CA ASN A 87 16.07 -0.51 -8.93
C ASN A 87 14.69 0.16 -9.04
N ILE A 88 14.20 0.81 -7.97
CA ILE A 88 12.99 1.65 -7.99
C ILE A 88 13.36 3.08 -8.39
N LYS A 89 14.36 3.68 -7.74
CA LYS A 89 14.74 5.09 -7.96
C LYS A 89 15.14 5.40 -9.40
N THR A 90 15.72 4.41 -10.09
CA THR A 90 16.16 4.52 -11.49
C THR A 90 15.07 4.19 -12.51
N GLN A 91 13.86 3.82 -12.09
CA GLN A 91 12.78 3.56 -13.04
C GLN A 91 12.42 4.83 -13.82
N PRO A 92 12.09 4.73 -15.13
CA PRO A 92 11.70 5.88 -15.94
C PRO A 92 10.53 6.70 -15.37
N TRP A 93 9.68 6.09 -14.54
CA TRP A 93 8.59 6.78 -13.82
C TRP A 93 9.10 7.87 -12.89
N PHE A 94 10.28 7.70 -12.31
CA PHE A 94 10.91 8.64 -11.39
C PHE A 94 12.00 9.50 -12.08
N SER A 95 12.03 9.57 -13.42
CA SER A 95 13.08 10.32 -14.15
C SER A 95 13.16 11.79 -13.76
N ASP A 96 12.02 12.38 -13.41
CA ASP A 96 11.88 13.80 -13.10
C ASP A 96 11.65 14.01 -11.58
N PHE A 97 11.80 12.94 -10.78
CA PHE A 97 11.56 12.98 -9.34
C PHE A 97 12.86 13.23 -8.58
N VAL A 98 12.92 14.37 -7.88
CA VAL A 98 14.08 14.75 -7.06
C VAL A 98 13.95 14.14 -5.68
N TRP A 99 14.59 12.98 -5.48
CA TRP A 99 14.54 12.22 -4.22
C TRP A 99 15.09 12.99 -3.02
N GLU A 100 16.06 13.87 -3.24
CA GLU A 100 16.66 14.71 -2.19
C GLU A 100 15.67 15.74 -1.66
N ASP A 101 14.87 16.35 -2.53
CA ASP A 101 13.85 17.32 -2.12
C ASP A 101 12.74 16.66 -1.28
N MET A 102 12.39 15.41 -1.62
CA MET A 102 11.47 14.62 -0.80
C MET A 102 12.07 14.34 0.58
N ALA A 103 13.34 13.91 0.64
CA ALA A 103 14.00 13.57 1.90
C ALA A 103 14.20 14.80 2.81
N ASN A 104 14.42 15.97 2.23
CA ASN A 104 14.61 17.23 2.94
C ASN A 104 13.29 17.97 3.23
N PHE A 105 12.14 17.39 2.87
CA PHE A 105 10.82 18.02 2.98
C PHE A 105 10.71 19.38 2.26
N SER A 106 11.53 19.63 1.23
CA SER A 106 11.51 20.87 0.42
C SER A 106 10.57 20.78 -0.78
N MET A 107 10.20 19.57 -1.20
CA MET A 107 9.27 19.35 -2.33
C MET A 107 7.87 19.91 -2.02
N VAL A 108 7.29 20.62 -3.00
CA VAL A 108 5.90 21.09 -2.89
C VAL A 108 4.94 19.92 -3.08
N ALA A 109 4.13 19.61 -2.06
CA ALA A 109 3.09 18.59 -2.17
C ALA A 109 2.06 18.94 -3.26
N PRO A 110 1.66 17.97 -4.10
CA PRO A 110 0.69 18.21 -5.18
C PRO A 110 -0.72 18.55 -4.65
N TYR A 111 -1.03 18.15 -3.41
CA TYR A 111 -2.26 18.48 -2.71
C TYR A 111 -1.94 18.93 -1.29
N LYS A 112 -2.53 20.06 -0.88
CA LYS A 112 -2.42 20.61 0.48
C LYS A 112 -3.83 20.75 1.05
N PRO A 113 -4.25 19.90 2.01
CA PRO A 113 -5.57 20.02 2.62
C PRO A 113 -5.68 21.29 3.46
N THR A 114 -6.89 21.84 3.58
CA THR A 114 -7.16 22.98 4.46
C THR A 114 -7.36 22.47 5.89
N VAL A 115 -6.61 23.02 6.84
CA VAL A 115 -6.73 22.68 8.28
C VAL A 115 -6.84 23.97 9.07
N LYS A 116 -7.98 24.19 9.73
CA LYS A 116 -8.29 25.43 10.46
C LYS A 116 -7.73 25.45 11.87
N SER A 117 -7.59 24.28 12.51
CA SER A 117 -7.11 24.16 13.90
C SER A 117 -6.60 22.76 14.21
N LYS A 118 -5.96 22.59 15.38
CA LYS A 118 -5.51 21.28 15.89
C LYS A 118 -6.65 20.29 16.16
N LYS A 119 -7.91 20.76 16.21
CA LYS A 119 -9.11 19.93 16.42
C LYS A 119 -9.97 19.83 15.15
N ASP A 120 -9.48 20.33 14.02
CA ASP A 120 -10.23 20.32 12.77
C ASP A 120 -10.31 18.90 12.19
N ILE A 121 -11.54 18.39 12.10
CA ILE A 121 -11.86 17.07 11.56
C ILE A 121 -12.49 17.15 10.16
N ALA A 122 -12.52 18.33 9.51
CA ALA A 122 -13.24 18.55 8.25
C ALA A 122 -12.71 17.71 7.06
N ASN A 123 -11.46 17.24 7.11
CA ASN A 123 -10.89 16.35 6.10
C ASN A 123 -11.19 14.86 6.35
N PHE A 124 -11.93 14.54 7.41
CA PHE A 124 -12.32 13.18 7.76
C PHE A 124 -13.85 13.06 7.67
N SER A 125 -14.30 11.89 7.24
CA SER A 125 -15.71 11.53 7.26
C SER A 125 -15.86 10.29 8.14
N ALA A 126 -16.80 10.33 9.07
CA ALA A 126 -17.17 9.18 9.89
C ALA A 126 -18.66 8.94 9.70
N ARG A 127 -19.05 7.69 9.47
CA ARG A 127 -20.45 7.30 9.45
C ARG A 127 -20.79 6.67 10.78
N GLU A 128 -22.02 6.86 11.24
CA GLU A 128 -22.48 6.29 12.50
C GLU A 128 -22.47 4.76 12.48
N GLU A 129 -22.72 4.17 11.30
CA GLU A 129 -22.61 2.73 11.04
C GLU A 129 -21.20 2.15 11.21
N ASP A 130 -20.16 2.99 11.05
CA ASP A 130 -18.76 2.60 11.24
C ASP A 130 -18.33 2.70 12.72
N MET A 131 -19.22 3.17 13.62
CA MET A 131 -18.88 3.31 15.03
C MET A 131 -18.58 1.92 15.61
N PRO A 132 -17.36 1.68 16.11
CA PRO A 132 -17.02 0.40 16.71
C PRO A 132 -17.87 0.18 17.98
N PRO A 133 -18.25 -1.08 18.28
CA PRO A 133 -18.95 -1.38 19.51
C PRO A 133 -18.13 -0.93 20.72
N GLN A 134 -18.78 -0.22 21.63
CA GLN A 134 -18.14 0.22 22.87
C GLN A 134 -18.01 -0.98 23.81
N ILE A 135 -16.82 -1.57 23.86
CA ILE A 135 -16.51 -2.72 24.72
C ILE A 135 -15.79 -2.20 25.96
N ASN A 136 -16.40 -2.39 27.14
CA ASN A 136 -15.72 -2.10 28.40
C ASN A 136 -14.50 -3.01 28.56
N TYR A 137 -13.33 -2.41 28.76
CA TYR A 137 -12.10 -3.14 29.03
C TYR A 137 -12.27 -4.01 30.29
N LYS A 138 -11.85 -5.27 30.19
CA LYS A 138 -11.81 -6.24 31.29
C LYS A 138 -10.38 -6.73 31.44
N ASN A 139 -9.75 -6.38 32.55
CA ASN A 139 -8.41 -6.88 32.86
C ASN A 139 -8.46 -8.40 33.07
N THR A 140 -7.80 -9.14 32.19
CA THR A 140 -7.72 -10.61 32.22
C THR A 140 -6.72 -11.14 33.24
N LYS A 141 -5.93 -10.25 33.87
CA LYS A 141 -4.84 -10.55 34.82
C LYS A 141 -3.75 -11.46 34.27
N THR A 142 -3.69 -11.66 32.95
CA THR A 142 -2.65 -12.47 32.30
C THR A 142 -1.35 -11.70 32.09
N GLY A 143 -1.37 -10.37 32.23
CA GLY A 143 -0.20 -9.50 32.08
C GLY A 143 0.28 -9.36 30.63
N TRP A 144 -0.52 -9.78 29.64
CA TRP A 144 -0.21 -9.64 28.21
C TRP A 144 -0.07 -8.17 27.78
N ASP A 145 -0.72 -7.28 28.52
CA ASP A 145 -0.81 -5.84 28.31
C ASP A 145 -0.03 -5.02 29.36
N LYS A 146 0.86 -5.67 30.14
CA LYS A 146 1.60 -5.00 31.23
C LYS A 146 2.45 -3.80 30.79
N ASP A 147 2.90 -3.80 29.54
CA ASP A 147 3.76 -2.76 28.96
C ASP A 147 2.94 -1.72 28.17
N PHE A 148 1.61 -1.85 28.15
CA PHE A 148 0.74 -0.86 27.52
C PHE A 148 0.74 0.41 28.37
N ALA A 149 0.66 1.58 27.73
CA ALA A 149 0.47 2.83 28.43
C ALA A 149 -0.86 2.78 29.20
N THR A 150 -0.79 2.68 30.53
CA THR A 150 -1.97 2.87 31.37
C THR A 150 -2.29 4.36 31.40
N CYS A 151 -3.55 4.72 31.21
CA CYS A 151 -3.97 6.09 31.50
C CYS A 151 -3.73 6.30 33.00
N ALA A 152 -2.77 7.16 33.35
CA ALA A 152 -2.63 7.62 34.74
C ALA A 152 -3.94 8.32 35.11
N THR A 153 -4.70 7.70 35.99
CA THR A 153 -5.91 8.27 36.62
C THR A 153 -5.54 9.39 37.58
#